data_AF-A0A9P1IQ83-F1
#
_entry.id   AF-A0A9P1IQ83-F1
#
_cell.length_a   1.000
_cell.length_b   1.000
_cell.length_c   1.000
_cell.angle_alpha   90.00
_cell.angle_beta   90.00
_cell.angle_gamma   90.00
#
_symmetry.space_group_name_H-M   'P 1'
#
loop_
_entity.id
_entity.type
_entity.pdbx_description
1 polymer ?
#
loop_
_entity_poly.entity_id
_entity_poly.type
_entity_poly.pdbx_seq_one_letter_code
_entity_poly.pdbx_strand_id
1 'polypeptide(L)'
;MLGLIFLISIGFSITFVHSCIPTQQIEQGIVVSSISITSSSTSEPVTSTSTSPSTSTTTSTSTTITTPPPCLDGWTLLDRDTYSWCIVILITSPITPATSDAACKTLSPTALTSGVLNLAEYATIKTLAITANSGNDATIIIGAQRVAGCVGVVGVTATCTQLNSFYWTDGHTTGTGGFMNWRDLRPNNIDGLQDYLMYHTSLDAIDDVRPTWAVGNGAVCGMLAV
;
A
#
# COMPACT_ATOMS: atom_id res chain seq x y z
N MET A 1 23.26 -41.73 53.33
CA MET A 1 23.47 -40.29 53.62
C MET A 1 22.31 -39.55 52.98
N LEU A 2 21.34 -39.15 53.81
CA LEU A 2 20.11 -38.46 53.42
C LEU A 2 20.44 -36.97 53.24
N GLY A 3 20.33 -36.43 52.03
CA GLY A 3 20.56 -35.02 51.74
C GLY A 3 19.24 -34.27 51.59
N LEU A 4 18.87 -33.51 52.61
CA LEU A 4 17.71 -32.61 52.63
C LEU A 4 17.92 -31.46 51.62
N ILE A 5 17.00 -31.29 50.67
CA ILE A 5 16.94 -30.11 49.80
C ILE A 5 16.04 -29.07 50.49
N PHE A 6 16.61 -27.97 50.93
CA PHE A 6 15.87 -26.78 51.39
C PHE A 6 15.35 -26.02 50.16
N LEU A 7 14.02 -26.00 49.98
CA LEU A 7 13.35 -25.08 49.06
C LEU A 7 13.08 -23.76 49.81
N ILE A 8 13.84 -22.73 49.48
CA ILE A 8 13.57 -21.36 49.91
C ILE A 8 12.48 -20.78 48.99
N SER A 9 11.26 -20.69 49.51
CA SER A 9 10.15 -20.01 48.85
C SER A 9 10.30 -18.50 49.03
N ILE A 10 10.64 -17.79 47.95
CA ILE A 10 10.70 -16.32 47.93
C ILE A 10 9.32 -15.83 47.47
N GLY A 11 8.47 -15.45 48.42
CA GLY A 11 7.19 -14.82 48.13
C GLY A 11 7.38 -13.37 47.66
N PHE A 12 7.23 -13.12 46.36
CA PHE A 12 7.09 -11.76 45.83
C PHE A 12 5.62 -11.31 45.98
N SER A 13 5.36 -10.41 46.93
CA SER A 13 4.09 -9.68 47.01
C SER A 13 4.13 -8.52 46.02
N ILE A 14 3.30 -8.58 44.97
CA ILE A 14 3.08 -7.46 44.05
C ILE A 14 2.06 -6.52 44.69
N THR A 15 2.50 -5.35 45.15
CA THR A 15 1.63 -4.27 45.60
C THR A 15 1.14 -3.50 44.38
N PHE A 16 -0.16 -3.63 44.07
CA PHE A 16 -0.83 -2.78 43.08
C PHE A 16 -1.04 -1.38 43.66
N VAL A 17 -0.22 -0.41 43.25
CA VAL A 17 -0.50 1.00 43.45
C VAL A 17 -1.53 1.48 42.42
N HIS A 18 -2.78 1.62 42.86
CA HIS A 18 -3.82 2.34 42.11
C HIS A 18 -3.48 3.84 42.10
N SER A 19 -2.90 4.33 41.02
CA SER A 19 -2.82 5.78 40.75
C SER A 19 -4.12 6.25 40.11
N CYS A 20 -4.85 7.11 40.81
CA CYS A 20 -5.97 7.87 40.27
C CYS A 20 -5.46 8.88 39.24
N ILE A 21 -5.89 8.75 37.99
CA ILE A 21 -5.68 9.76 36.95
C ILE A 21 -6.80 10.80 37.06
N PRO A 22 -6.52 12.09 37.29
CA PRO A 22 -7.55 13.12 37.28
C PRO A 22 -7.98 13.40 35.83
N THR A 23 -9.27 13.23 35.56
CA THR A 23 -9.94 13.64 34.33
C THR A 23 -9.99 15.17 34.27
N GLN A 24 -9.19 15.80 33.42
CA GLN A 24 -9.38 17.21 33.09
C GLN A 24 -10.44 17.34 32.01
N GLN A 25 -11.53 18.02 32.35
CA GLN A 25 -12.53 18.47 31.39
C GLN A 25 -12.00 19.68 30.64
N ILE A 26 -11.93 19.59 29.31
CA ILE A 26 -11.79 20.75 28.44
C ILE A 26 -13.21 21.11 27.98
N GLU A 27 -13.69 22.23 28.50
CA GLU A 27 -14.90 22.91 28.06
C GLU A 27 -14.50 24.04 27.10
N GLN A 28 -15.34 24.26 26.08
CA GLN A 28 -15.45 25.44 25.20
C GLN A 28 -14.50 25.50 23.99
N GLY A 29 -14.96 25.79 22.76
CA GLY A 29 -16.28 26.17 22.27
C GLY A 29 -16.32 26.00 20.75
N ILE A 30 -17.38 25.36 20.28
CA ILE A 30 -17.72 25.25 18.85
C ILE A 30 -18.38 26.56 18.43
N VAL A 31 -17.75 27.29 17.51
CA VAL A 31 -18.39 28.38 16.77
C VAL A 31 -18.76 27.83 15.40
N VAL A 32 -20.00 27.38 15.26
CA VAL A 32 -20.59 27.04 13.96
C VAL A 32 -20.90 28.36 13.25
N SER A 33 -20.02 28.80 12.36
CA SER A 33 -20.40 29.78 11.34
C SER A 33 -21.10 29.04 10.21
N SER A 34 -22.42 29.15 10.21
CA SER A 34 -23.33 28.71 9.16
C SER A 34 -23.08 29.50 7.87
N ILE A 35 -22.41 28.87 6.90
CA ILE A 35 -22.38 29.35 5.51
C ILE A 35 -23.52 28.67 4.78
N SER A 36 -24.57 29.44 4.53
CA SER A 36 -25.68 29.09 3.64
C SER A 36 -25.18 29.09 2.19
N ILE A 37 -25.08 27.91 1.58
CA ILE A 37 -24.88 27.81 0.13
C ILE A 37 -26.27 27.65 -0.48
N THR A 38 -26.79 28.77 -0.98
CA THR A 38 -28.06 28.92 -1.66
C THR A 38 -28.02 28.19 -3.01
N SER A 39 -28.82 27.14 -3.11
CA SER A 39 -29.21 26.48 -4.35
C SER A 39 -29.90 27.50 -5.27
N SER A 40 -29.37 27.74 -6.46
CA SER A 40 -30.02 28.54 -7.50
C SER A 40 -30.52 27.62 -8.62
N SER A 41 -31.77 27.21 -8.48
CA SER A 41 -32.58 26.58 -9.51
C SER A 41 -33.29 27.67 -10.32
N THR A 42 -32.94 27.82 -11.59
CA THR A 42 -33.68 28.66 -12.53
C THR A 42 -34.56 27.75 -13.38
N SER A 43 -35.87 27.74 -13.12
CA SER A 43 -36.88 27.10 -13.94
C SER A 43 -37.67 28.16 -14.70
N GLU A 44 -37.61 28.13 -16.03
CA GLU A 44 -38.57 28.83 -16.90
C GLU A 44 -39.69 27.88 -17.35
N PRO A 45 -40.91 28.40 -17.59
CA PRO A 45 -42.09 27.61 -17.88
C PRO A 45 -42.30 27.44 -19.39
N VAL A 46 -42.62 26.23 -19.86
CA VAL A 46 -43.20 26.06 -21.19
C VAL A 46 -44.33 25.02 -21.18
N THR A 47 -45.53 25.59 -21.25
CA THR A 47 -46.79 25.14 -21.83
C THR A 47 -46.89 23.72 -22.38
N SER A 48 -47.90 23.01 -21.88
CA SER A 48 -48.43 21.74 -22.33
C SER A 48 -49.06 21.82 -23.73
N THR A 49 -48.70 20.88 -24.61
CA THR A 49 -49.50 20.56 -25.81
C THR A 49 -49.44 19.06 -26.07
N SER A 50 -50.62 18.45 -26.11
CA SER A 50 -50.89 17.04 -26.39
C SER A 50 -50.84 16.78 -27.90
N THR A 51 -49.99 15.84 -28.34
CA THR A 51 -50.17 15.12 -29.61
C THR A 51 -49.41 13.79 -29.59
N SER A 52 -50.15 12.67 -29.52
CA SER A 52 -49.74 11.35 -30.02
C SER A 52 -50.08 11.30 -31.52
N PRO A 53 -49.49 10.48 -32.43
CA PRO A 53 -48.64 9.30 -32.22
C PRO A 53 -47.37 9.28 -33.11
N SER A 54 -46.52 8.26 -32.95
CA SER A 54 -46.07 7.35 -34.02
C SER A 54 -44.70 6.74 -33.71
N THR A 55 -44.70 5.42 -33.49
CA THR A 55 -43.52 4.56 -33.33
C THR A 55 -42.65 4.64 -34.58
N SER A 56 -41.50 5.29 -34.48
CA SER A 56 -40.42 5.19 -35.45
C SER A 56 -39.25 4.49 -34.77
N THR A 57 -39.11 3.20 -35.06
CA THR A 57 -37.95 2.39 -34.65
C THR A 57 -36.73 2.88 -35.41
N THR A 58 -36.04 3.89 -34.88
CA THR A 58 -34.69 4.22 -35.31
C THR A 58 -33.75 3.31 -34.55
N THR A 59 -33.34 2.22 -35.21
CA THR A 59 -32.20 1.42 -34.77
C THR A 59 -30.95 2.29 -34.86
N SER A 60 -30.68 3.07 -33.81
CA SER A 60 -29.38 3.67 -33.58
C SER A 60 -28.44 2.56 -33.18
N THR A 61 -27.71 2.03 -34.16
CA THR A 61 -26.50 1.26 -33.93
C THR A 61 -25.53 2.19 -33.20
N SER A 62 -25.52 2.12 -31.87
CA SER A 62 -24.47 2.68 -31.03
C SER A 62 -23.19 1.96 -31.40
N THR A 63 -22.39 2.58 -32.27
CA THR A 63 -20.99 2.20 -32.44
C THR A 63 -20.30 2.52 -31.13
N THR A 64 -20.21 1.53 -30.23
CA THR A 64 -19.32 1.59 -29.09
C THR A 64 -17.92 1.78 -29.66
N ILE A 65 -17.41 3.01 -29.59
CA ILE A 65 -15.98 3.25 -29.74
C ILE A 65 -15.37 2.60 -28.50
N THR A 66 -15.00 1.33 -28.63
CA THR A 66 -14.30 0.60 -27.59
C THR A 66 -12.89 1.16 -27.56
N THR A 67 -12.68 2.21 -26.77
CA THR A 67 -11.33 2.62 -26.38
C THR A 67 -10.64 1.37 -25.83
N PRO A 68 -9.44 1.01 -26.32
CA PRO A 68 -8.72 -0.14 -25.80
C PRO A 68 -8.58 -0.02 -24.29
N PRO A 69 -8.62 -1.16 -23.54
CA PRO A 69 -8.45 -1.12 -22.10
C PRO A 69 -7.11 -0.44 -21.77
N PRO A 70 -7.07 0.43 -20.74
CA PRO A 70 -5.88 1.23 -20.42
C PRO A 70 -4.69 0.37 -19.96
N CYS A 71 -4.93 -0.91 -19.64
CA CYS A 71 -3.91 -1.87 -19.26
C CYS A 71 -3.93 -3.09 -20.19
N LEU A 72 -2.78 -3.76 -20.29
CA LEU A 72 -2.68 -5.07 -20.94
C LEU A 72 -3.61 -6.08 -20.25
N ASP A 73 -3.99 -7.13 -20.97
CA ASP A 73 -4.81 -8.20 -20.41
C ASP A 73 -4.15 -8.84 -19.17
N GLY A 74 -4.93 -9.05 -18.12
CA GLY A 74 -4.44 -9.52 -16.82
C GLY A 74 -3.76 -8.48 -15.93
N TRP A 75 -3.61 -7.23 -16.38
CA TRP A 75 -3.07 -6.14 -15.55
C TRP A 75 -4.20 -5.34 -14.90
N THR A 76 -3.97 -4.92 -13.66
CA THR A 76 -4.90 -4.12 -12.87
C THR A 76 -4.55 -2.64 -12.98
N LEU A 77 -5.54 -1.81 -13.31
CA LEU A 77 -5.41 -0.36 -13.30
C LEU A 77 -5.46 0.19 -11.87
N LEU A 78 -4.46 0.98 -11.51
CA LEU A 78 -4.41 1.83 -10.32
C LEU A 78 -4.50 3.29 -10.76
N ASP A 79 -5.34 4.05 -10.07
CA ASP A 79 -5.46 5.49 -10.26
C ASP A 79 -4.53 6.20 -9.27
N ARG A 80 -3.52 6.91 -9.80
CA ARG A 80 -2.52 7.65 -9.03
C ARG A 80 -2.62 9.14 -9.32
N ASP A 81 -3.78 9.75 -9.07
CA ASP A 81 -4.14 11.19 -9.16
C ASP A 81 -3.66 11.94 -10.43
N THR A 82 -2.34 12.02 -10.58
CA THR A 82 -1.57 12.56 -11.70
C THR A 82 -1.42 11.62 -12.89
N TYR A 83 -1.50 10.30 -12.72
CA TYR A 83 -1.36 9.34 -13.82
C TYR A 83 -2.03 7.99 -13.51
N SER A 84 -2.31 7.23 -14.57
CA SER A 84 -2.80 5.85 -14.50
C SER A 84 -1.64 4.86 -14.53
N TRP A 85 -1.66 3.88 -13.62
CA TRP A 85 -0.58 2.91 -13.45
C TRP A 85 -1.12 1.48 -13.51
N CYS A 86 -0.61 0.67 -14.41
CA CYS A 86 -1.00 -0.73 -14.54
C CYS A 86 -0.05 -1.60 -13.73
N ILE A 87 -0.58 -2.50 -12.89
CA ILE A 87 0.21 -3.48 -12.15
C ILE A 87 -0.19 -4.92 -12.45
N VAL A 88 0.75 -5.84 -12.27
CA VAL A 88 0.50 -7.28 -12.21
C VAL A 88 1.44 -7.91 -11.18
N ILE A 89 1.01 -8.99 -10.53
CA ILE A 89 1.87 -9.75 -9.62
C ILE A 89 2.52 -10.89 -10.39
N LEU A 90 3.85 -10.83 -10.51
CA LEU A 90 4.64 -11.93 -11.03
C LEU A 90 4.94 -12.91 -9.89
N ILE A 91 4.41 -14.12 -9.93
CA ILE A 91 4.79 -15.20 -9.02
C ILE A 91 5.90 -16.02 -9.66
N THR A 92 7.09 -15.95 -9.07
CA THR A 92 8.26 -16.71 -9.49
C THR A 92 9.25 -16.79 -8.33
N SER A 93 9.91 -17.94 -8.18
CA SER A 93 10.87 -18.16 -7.10
C SER A 93 12.12 -18.86 -7.63
N PRO A 94 13.33 -18.36 -7.30
CA PRO A 94 13.60 -17.18 -6.49
C PRO A 94 13.47 -15.86 -7.29
N ILE A 95 13.06 -14.79 -6.63
CA ILE A 95 13.16 -13.42 -7.16
C ILE A 95 13.81 -12.50 -6.12
N THR A 96 14.67 -11.59 -6.56
CA THR A 96 15.39 -10.65 -5.70
C THR A 96 15.25 -9.23 -6.23
N PRO A 97 15.51 -8.18 -5.42
CA PRO A 97 15.54 -6.80 -5.92
C PRO A 97 16.46 -6.58 -7.12
N ALA A 98 17.56 -7.35 -7.20
CA ALA A 98 18.51 -7.25 -8.31
C ALA A 98 17.99 -7.88 -9.62
N THR A 99 17.04 -8.81 -9.55
CA THR A 99 16.52 -9.52 -10.73
C THR A 99 15.09 -9.15 -11.08
N SER A 100 14.36 -8.47 -10.18
CA SER A 100 12.92 -8.22 -10.32
C SER A 100 12.58 -7.34 -11.52
N ASP A 101 13.37 -6.31 -11.83
CA ASP A 101 13.14 -5.47 -13.02
C ASP A 101 13.28 -6.26 -14.32
N ALA A 102 14.30 -7.11 -14.42
CA ALA A 102 14.49 -7.95 -15.58
C ALA A 102 13.35 -8.97 -15.73
N ALA A 103 12.85 -9.50 -14.61
CA ALA A 103 11.70 -10.39 -14.59
C ALA A 103 10.42 -9.66 -15.04
N CYS A 104 10.15 -8.45 -14.54
CA CYS A 104 9.01 -7.64 -14.96
C CYS A 104 9.05 -7.30 -16.46
N LYS A 105 10.24 -7.02 -17.00
CA LYS A 105 10.43 -6.76 -18.43
C LYS A 105 10.06 -7.92 -19.35
N THR A 106 9.99 -9.15 -18.83
CA THR A 106 9.51 -10.31 -19.60
C THR A 106 8.00 -10.27 -19.86
N LEU A 107 7.24 -9.55 -19.02
CA LEU A 107 5.79 -9.37 -19.16
C LEU A 107 5.45 -8.19 -20.09
N SER A 108 6.26 -7.13 -20.04
CA SER A 108 6.17 -5.98 -20.94
C SER A 108 7.50 -5.22 -20.98
N PRO A 109 8.00 -4.74 -22.14
CA PRO A 109 9.31 -4.08 -22.24
C PRO A 109 9.49 -2.83 -21.37
N THR A 110 8.39 -2.16 -21.00
CA THR A 110 8.38 -0.95 -20.17
C THR A 110 8.11 -1.22 -18.70
N ALA A 111 7.81 -2.47 -18.33
CA ALA A 111 7.50 -2.81 -16.95
C ALA A 111 8.76 -2.83 -16.07
N LEU A 112 8.60 -2.35 -14.84
CA LEU A 112 9.62 -2.33 -13.79
C LEU A 112 9.05 -2.88 -12.49
N THR A 113 9.90 -3.14 -11.51
CA THR A 113 9.45 -3.42 -10.14
C THR A 113 8.80 -2.18 -9.58
N SER A 114 7.50 -2.24 -9.33
CA SER A 114 6.69 -1.09 -8.93
C SER A 114 6.91 -0.72 -7.48
N GLY A 115 6.96 0.59 -7.20
CA GLY A 115 6.68 1.14 -5.88
C GLY A 115 5.18 1.09 -5.56
N VAL A 116 4.84 1.43 -4.32
CA VAL A 116 3.46 1.40 -3.80
C VAL A 116 3.08 2.79 -3.28
N LEU A 117 2.01 3.37 -3.80
CA LEU A 117 1.65 4.76 -3.51
C LEU A 117 1.14 4.94 -2.07
N ASN A 118 0.27 4.04 -1.62
CA ASN A 118 -0.47 4.17 -0.36
C ASN A 118 -1.01 2.81 0.14
N LEU A 119 -1.68 2.83 1.30
CA LEU A 119 -2.26 1.64 1.93
C LEU A 119 -3.37 0.97 1.09
N ALA A 120 -4.13 1.74 0.30
CA ALA A 120 -5.15 1.16 -0.57
C ALA A 120 -4.53 0.33 -1.70
N GLU A 121 -3.38 0.76 -2.24
CA GLU A 121 -2.62 -0.05 -3.19
C GLU A 121 -2.09 -1.34 -2.57
N TYR A 122 -1.66 -1.34 -1.31
CA TYR A 122 -1.29 -2.59 -0.62
C TYR A 122 -2.45 -3.57 -0.52
N ALA A 123 -3.67 -3.10 -0.23
CA ALA A 123 -4.84 -3.96 -0.17
C ALA A 123 -5.10 -4.63 -1.54
N THR A 124 -4.99 -3.87 -2.64
CA THR A 124 -5.07 -4.41 -4.01
C THR A 124 -3.96 -5.42 -4.28
N ILE A 125 -2.70 -5.06 -3.99
CA ILE A 125 -1.53 -5.92 -4.20
C ILE A 125 -1.68 -7.24 -3.43
N LYS A 126 -2.16 -7.20 -2.19
CA LYS A 126 -2.38 -8.38 -1.36
C LYS A 126 -3.37 -9.34 -2.01
N THR A 127 -4.53 -8.83 -2.44
CA THR A 127 -5.53 -9.65 -3.14
C THR A 127 -4.95 -10.26 -4.40
N LEU A 128 -4.30 -9.45 -5.25
CA LEU A 128 -3.69 -9.94 -6.49
C LEU A 128 -2.60 -10.98 -6.22
N ALA A 129 -1.78 -10.79 -5.19
CA ALA A 129 -0.67 -11.69 -4.87
C ALA A 129 -1.17 -13.04 -4.35
N ILE A 130 -2.16 -13.04 -3.46
CA ILE A 130 -2.79 -14.27 -2.97
C ILE A 130 -3.48 -15.01 -4.12
N THR A 131 -4.21 -14.31 -4.99
CA THR A 131 -4.84 -14.91 -6.16
C THR A 131 -3.82 -15.51 -7.13
N ALA A 132 -2.78 -14.76 -7.48
CA ALA A 132 -1.71 -15.23 -8.37
C ALA A 132 -0.94 -16.42 -7.77
N ASN A 133 -0.85 -16.48 -6.44
CA ASN A 133 -0.20 -17.57 -5.70
C ASN A 133 -1.16 -18.69 -5.28
N SER A 134 -2.25 -18.88 -6.04
CA SER A 134 -3.22 -19.98 -5.84
C SER A 134 -3.85 -20.02 -4.44
N GLY A 135 -4.13 -18.86 -3.87
CA GLY A 135 -4.73 -18.71 -2.54
C GLY A 135 -3.74 -18.74 -1.37
N ASN A 136 -2.44 -18.87 -1.64
CA ASN A 136 -1.41 -18.90 -0.59
C ASN A 136 -0.77 -17.54 -0.39
N ASP A 137 -0.22 -17.33 0.81
CA ASP A 137 0.58 -16.15 1.11
C ASP A 137 1.85 -16.06 0.27
N ALA A 138 2.26 -14.84 -0.04
CA ALA A 138 3.45 -14.53 -0.81
C ALA A 138 4.33 -13.51 -0.08
N THR A 139 5.63 -13.59 -0.36
CA THR A 139 6.62 -12.57 -0.04
C THR A 139 7.04 -11.90 -1.34
N ILE A 140 6.64 -10.64 -1.49
CA ILE A 140 6.68 -9.89 -2.73
C ILE A 140 7.78 -8.83 -2.67
N ILE A 141 8.63 -8.79 -3.70
CA ILE A 141 9.58 -7.70 -3.92
C ILE A 141 8.82 -6.46 -4.40
N ILE A 142 9.07 -5.32 -3.75
CA ILE A 142 8.56 -4.01 -4.15
C ILE A 142 9.73 -3.07 -4.50
N GLY A 143 9.49 -2.14 -5.43
CA GLY A 143 10.53 -1.29 -6.02
C GLY A 143 10.96 -0.16 -5.10
N ALA A 144 11.70 -0.47 -4.04
CA ALA A 144 12.24 0.50 -3.09
C ALA A 144 13.68 0.20 -2.70
N GLN A 145 14.44 1.26 -2.43
CA GLN A 145 15.83 1.17 -1.98
C GLN A 145 16.09 2.17 -0.86
N ARG A 146 16.98 1.80 0.06
CA ARG A 146 17.40 2.67 1.17
C ARG A 146 18.11 3.92 0.63
N VAL A 147 17.76 5.08 1.16
CA VAL A 147 18.40 6.36 0.84
C VAL A 147 19.87 6.30 1.26
N ALA A 148 20.77 6.79 0.41
CA ALA A 148 22.22 6.72 0.63
C ALA A 148 22.67 7.24 2.00
N GLY A 149 22.07 8.33 2.50
CA GLY A 149 22.36 8.89 3.84
C GLY A 149 21.86 8.05 5.02
N CYS A 150 21.05 7.01 4.76
CA CYS A 150 20.52 6.09 5.77
C CYS A 150 21.14 4.69 5.69
N VAL A 151 21.96 4.41 4.68
CA VAL A 151 22.72 3.15 4.60
C VAL A 151 23.65 3.04 5.81
N GLY A 152 23.68 1.87 6.45
CA GLY A 152 24.44 1.65 7.69
C GLY A 152 23.89 2.31 8.96
N VAL A 153 22.87 3.17 8.87
CA VAL A 153 22.23 3.78 10.04
C VAL A 153 21.27 2.77 10.67
N VAL A 154 21.62 2.27 11.84
CA VAL A 154 20.81 1.30 12.59
C VAL A 154 19.65 1.99 13.30
N GLY A 155 18.46 1.43 13.15
CA GLY A 155 17.23 1.88 13.78
C GLY A 155 16.60 3.10 13.12
N VAL A 156 15.42 3.45 13.63
CA VAL A 156 14.74 4.71 13.33
C VAL A 156 15.40 5.82 14.14
N THR A 157 15.89 6.86 13.47
CA THR A 157 16.58 8.01 14.05
C THR A 157 15.87 9.32 13.68
N ALA A 158 16.38 10.44 14.20
CA ALA A 158 15.88 11.77 13.82
C ALA A 158 16.07 12.09 12.32
N THR A 159 17.07 11.48 11.65
CA THR A 159 17.36 11.71 10.23
C THR A 159 16.82 10.59 9.33
N CYS A 160 16.82 9.35 9.83
CA CYS A 160 16.35 8.16 9.12
C CYS A 160 15.10 7.62 9.80
N THR A 161 13.96 8.08 9.33
CA THR A 161 12.62 7.78 9.83
C THR A 161 11.97 6.66 9.02
N GLN A 162 10.81 6.19 9.50
CA GLN A 162 9.94 5.29 8.74
C GLN A 162 9.53 5.83 7.37
N LEU A 163 9.45 7.15 7.20
CA LEU A 163 8.92 7.76 5.97
C LEU A 163 10.00 8.19 4.97
N ASN A 164 11.26 8.30 5.38
CA ASN A 164 12.33 8.86 4.55
C ASN A 164 13.60 7.99 4.47
N SER A 165 13.62 6.82 5.12
CA SER A 165 14.76 5.90 5.00
C SER A 165 14.85 5.24 3.63
N PHE A 166 13.76 5.23 2.86
CA PHE A 166 13.65 4.59 1.55
C PHE A 166 13.09 5.55 0.50
N TYR A 167 13.40 5.27 -0.76
CA TYR A 167 12.81 5.90 -1.93
C TYR A 167 12.35 4.83 -2.94
N TRP A 168 11.37 5.18 -3.76
CA TRP A 168 10.87 4.30 -4.82
C TRP A 168 11.82 4.31 -6.02
N THR A 169 12.12 3.13 -6.57
CA THR A 169 13.11 2.96 -7.65
C THR A 169 12.49 2.95 -9.04
N ASP A 170 11.17 2.87 -9.14
CA ASP A 170 10.46 2.78 -10.42
C ASP A 170 10.41 4.11 -11.20
N GLY A 171 10.81 5.23 -10.59
CA GLY A 171 10.79 6.55 -11.19
C GLY A 171 9.39 7.16 -11.38
N HIS A 172 8.34 6.49 -10.90
CA HIS A 172 6.95 6.91 -11.07
C HIS A 172 6.26 7.11 -9.73
N THR A 173 6.41 6.19 -8.79
CA THR A 173 5.78 6.28 -7.48
C THR A 173 6.34 7.49 -6.72
N THR A 174 5.45 8.36 -6.25
CA THR A 174 5.81 9.57 -5.49
C THR A 174 5.27 9.52 -4.06
N GLY A 175 5.80 10.38 -3.20
CA GLY A 175 5.37 10.48 -1.81
C GLY A 175 5.80 9.29 -0.93
N THR A 176 5.31 9.29 0.31
CA THR A 176 5.73 8.35 1.36
C THR A 176 4.58 7.50 1.88
N GLY A 177 3.39 7.56 1.26
CA GLY A 177 2.18 6.88 1.72
C GLY A 177 2.33 5.36 1.77
N GLY A 178 3.12 4.77 0.87
CA GLY A 178 3.45 3.34 0.91
C GLY A 178 4.44 2.96 2.03
N PHE A 179 5.13 3.92 2.65
CA PHE A 179 6.01 3.65 3.79
C PHE A 179 5.27 3.75 5.13
N MET A 180 3.96 3.50 5.16
CA MET A 180 3.16 3.50 6.39
C MET A 180 2.83 2.09 6.90
N ASN A 181 3.11 1.04 6.12
CA ASN A 181 2.68 -0.32 6.42
C ASN A 181 3.77 -1.20 7.05
N TRP A 182 4.56 -0.67 7.99
CA TRP A 182 5.72 -1.38 8.53
C TRP A 182 5.34 -2.55 9.45
N ARG A 183 6.11 -3.63 9.36
CA ARG A 183 6.08 -4.71 10.35
C ARG A 183 6.75 -4.23 11.63
N ASP A 184 6.08 -4.32 12.78
CA ASP A 184 6.66 -4.04 14.10
C ASP A 184 7.47 -2.71 14.15
N LEU A 185 8.71 -2.76 14.65
CA LEU A 185 9.62 -1.62 14.83
C LEU A 185 10.50 -1.34 13.59
N ARG A 186 10.00 -1.60 12.38
CA ARG A 186 10.73 -1.41 11.12
C ARG A 186 10.56 0.02 10.55
N PRO A 187 11.47 0.51 9.68
CA PRO A 187 12.70 -0.13 9.21
C PRO A 187 13.78 -0.03 10.28
N ASN A 188 14.29 -1.16 10.76
CA ASN A 188 15.20 -1.16 11.89
C ASN A 188 16.67 -1.29 11.50
N ASN A 189 16.97 -1.65 10.26
CA ASN A 189 18.32 -1.77 9.74
C ASN A 189 19.31 -2.45 10.72
N ILE A 190 18.91 -3.57 11.32
CA ILE A 190 19.50 -4.13 12.54
C ILE A 190 20.99 -4.45 12.43
N ASP A 191 21.47 -4.79 11.22
CA ASP A 191 22.87 -5.07 10.92
C ASP A 191 23.50 -4.00 10.00
N GLY A 192 22.77 -2.91 9.72
CA GLY A 192 23.21 -1.84 8.83
C GLY A 192 23.16 -2.19 7.33
N LEU A 193 22.63 -3.35 6.96
CA LEU A 193 22.66 -3.87 5.58
C LEU A 193 21.26 -4.07 4.96
N GLN A 194 20.18 -3.68 5.64
CA GLN A 194 18.81 -3.92 5.18
C GLN A 194 18.36 -2.85 4.17
N ASP A 195 18.88 -2.92 2.95
CA ASP A 195 18.74 -1.84 1.96
C ASP A 195 17.55 -1.97 1.00
N TYR A 196 16.75 -3.03 1.13
CA TYR A 196 15.61 -3.33 0.25
C TYR A 196 14.33 -3.60 1.04
N LEU A 197 13.18 -3.49 0.37
CA LEU A 197 11.88 -3.79 0.97
C LEU A 197 11.24 -5.04 0.36
N MET A 198 10.59 -5.79 1.23
CA MET A 198 9.66 -6.85 0.86
C MET A 198 8.30 -6.58 1.49
N TYR A 199 7.24 -6.98 0.81
CA TYR A 199 5.89 -7.02 1.35
C TYR A 199 5.49 -8.46 1.65
N HIS A 200 5.06 -8.73 2.88
CA HIS A 200 4.59 -10.05 3.31
C HIS A 200 3.06 -10.05 3.38
N THR A 201 2.37 -10.80 2.51
CA THR A 201 0.90 -10.80 2.50
C THR A 201 0.29 -11.39 3.77
N SER A 202 0.98 -12.36 4.39
CA SER A 202 0.55 -13.03 5.63
C SER A 202 0.51 -12.09 6.83
N LEU A 203 1.38 -11.08 6.82
CA LEU A 203 1.48 -10.07 7.87
C LEU A 203 0.81 -8.76 7.48
N ASP A 204 0.46 -8.62 6.21
CA ASP A 204 0.02 -7.37 5.61
C ASP A 204 0.98 -6.21 5.92
N ALA A 205 2.29 -6.45 5.78
CA ALA A 205 3.29 -5.50 6.23
C ALA A 205 4.56 -5.55 5.38
N ILE A 206 5.26 -4.42 5.32
CA ILE A 206 6.59 -4.30 4.73
C ILE A 206 7.70 -4.52 5.76
N ASP A 207 8.79 -5.12 5.29
CA ASP A 207 10.01 -5.39 6.05
C ASP A 207 11.21 -4.84 5.29
N ASP A 208 12.17 -4.25 6.01
CA ASP A 208 13.48 -3.99 5.45
C ASP A 208 14.35 -5.25 5.54
N VAL A 209 15.01 -5.58 4.45
CA VAL A 209 15.78 -6.82 4.33
C VAL A 209 17.11 -6.55 3.66
N ARG A 210 18.11 -7.32 4.08
CA ARG A 210 19.44 -7.26 3.48
C ARG A 210 19.46 -8.00 2.14
N PRO A 211 20.35 -7.62 1.20
CA PRO A 211 20.38 -8.21 -0.14
C PRO A 211 20.40 -9.75 -0.16
N THR A 212 21.12 -10.38 0.78
CA THR A 212 21.23 -11.85 0.85
C THR A 212 19.98 -12.56 1.37
N TRP A 213 19.04 -11.82 1.96
CA TRP A 213 17.77 -12.32 2.49
C TRP A 213 16.55 -11.79 1.73
N ALA A 214 16.75 -10.82 0.84
CA ALA A 214 15.73 -10.28 -0.04
C ALA A 214 15.40 -11.27 -1.19
N VAL A 215 14.96 -12.47 -0.83
CA VAL A 215 14.57 -13.53 -1.76
C VAL A 215 13.09 -13.82 -1.55
N GLY A 216 12.27 -13.36 -2.49
CA GLY A 216 10.82 -13.54 -2.49
C GLY A 216 10.38 -14.67 -3.42
N ASN A 217 9.06 -14.88 -3.45
CA ASN A 217 8.38 -15.73 -4.44
C ASN A 217 7.48 -14.91 -5.39
N GLY A 218 7.60 -13.59 -5.37
CA GLY A 218 7.01 -12.75 -6.40
C GLY A 218 7.49 -11.30 -6.38
N ALA A 219 7.04 -10.50 -7.34
CA ALA A 219 7.29 -9.07 -7.44
C ALA A 219 6.04 -8.32 -7.92
N VAL A 220 5.88 -7.06 -7.50
CA VAL A 220 4.91 -6.16 -8.12
C VAL A 220 5.55 -5.60 -9.38
N CYS A 221 5.01 -5.93 -10.54
CA CYS A 221 5.43 -5.34 -11.81
C CYS A 221 4.47 -4.23 -12.19
N GLY A 222 5.00 -3.08 -12.62
CA GLY A 222 4.21 -1.89 -12.94
C GLY A 222 4.69 -1.19 -14.21
N MET A 223 3.76 -0.54 -14.91
CA MET A 223 4.03 0.32 -16.06
C MET A 223 2.93 1.37 -16.24
N LEU A 224 3.20 2.42 -17.03
CA LEU A 224 2.18 3.40 -17.42
C LEU A 224 1.04 2.74 -18.21
N ALA A 225 -0.18 3.22 -17.97
CA ALA A 225 -1.32 2.89 -18.83
C ALA A 225 -1.14 3.38 -20.27
N VAL A 226 -1.74 2.67 -21.23
CA VAL A 226 -1.65 2.94 -22.68
C VAL A 226 -2.72 3.88 -23.20
#